data_AF-A0A6I7F8S1-F1
#
_entry.id   AF-A0A6I7F8S1-F1
#
_cell.length_a   1.000
_cell.length_b   1.000
_cell.length_c   1.000
_cell.angle_alpha   90.00
_cell.angle_beta   90.00
_cell.angle_gamma   90.00
#
_symmetry.space_group_name_H-M   'P 1'
#
loop_
_entity.id
_entity.type
_entity.pdbx_description
1 polymer ?
#
loop_
_entity_poly.entity_id
_entity_poly.type
_entity_poly.pdbx_seq_one_letter_code
_entity_poly.pdbx_strand_id
1 'polypeptide(L)'
;MREKERVIIETAIKLFAKKGYSSTSVQEIAKECQISKGAFYIYFKSKEALLLSVLHYYYDKIFTRIQKIQTENDNPRDVYRKQLAVFFENILEHKEFITMQFNERSLPINEEIESFAKKMRTTTLKLHMENIRQIYGKDIEPYSAELCFMINGMSDVYLELMILLHHSIDLHLLADHLLNRLDDLAEGIMKRNEMPLISIEEADKWFGPFYTFDPLKEALLKEMRIKADKRYQGAPPSDLTESLGILDKELRKQKPRNAIIKGMLYNIKEYEALQKEAVKLAELLRKKPETNDQRLL
;
A
#
# COMPACT_ATOMS: atom_id res chain seq x y z
N MET A 1 7.75 1.47 16.88
CA MET A 1 8.06 0.05 17.16
C MET A 1 9.20 0.00 18.16
N ARG A 2 9.08 -0.79 19.22
CA ARG A 2 10.15 -1.02 20.21
C ARG A 2 11.24 -1.89 19.59
N GLU A 3 12.49 -1.70 19.99
CA GLU A 3 13.63 -2.47 19.45
C GLU A 3 13.42 -3.99 19.59
N LYS A 4 12.89 -4.44 20.74
CA LYS A 4 12.59 -5.86 20.98
C LYS A 4 11.47 -6.40 20.09
N GLU A 5 10.45 -5.62 19.77
CA GLU A 5 9.40 -6.04 18.81
C GLU A 5 10.00 -6.28 17.43
N ARG A 6 10.86 -5.36 16.99
CA ARG A 6 11.55 -5.46 15.71
C ARG A 6 12.42 -6.72 15.63
N VAL A 7 13.21 -6.99 16.66
CA VAL A 7 14.04 -8.20 16.72
C VAL A 7 13.19 -9.47 16.63
N ILE A 8 12.04 -9.51 17.33
CA ILE A 8 11.13 -10.66 17.27
C ILE A 8 10.55 -10.82 15.86
N ILE A 9 10.12 -9.73 15.22
CA ILE A 9 9.60 -9.71 13.84
C ILE A 9 10.65 -10.23 12.85
N GLU A 10 11.87 -9.69 12.88
CA GLU A 10 12.96 -10.09 11.99
C GLU A 10 13.39 -11.55 12.21
N THR A 11 13.32 -12.03 13.46
CA THR A 11 13.60 -13.43 13.79
C THR A 11 12.50 -14.36 13.28
N ALA A 12 11.23 -13.97 13.47
CA ALA A 12 10.08 -14.72 12.98
C ALA A 12 10.10 -14.85 11.46
N ILE A 13 10.41 -13.77 10.75
CA ILE A 13 10.61 -13.77 9.29
C ILE A 13 11.58 -14.87 8.86
N LYS A 14 12.76 -14.93 9.49
CA LYS A 14 13.80 -15.92 9.14
C LYS A 14 13.34 -17.34 9.43
N LEU A 15 12.68 -17.55 10.57
CA LEU A 15 12.18 -18.87 10.96
C LEU A 15 11.04 -19.34 10.04
N PHE A 16 10.08 -18.45 9.74
CA PHE A 16 8.99 -18.74 8.81
C PHE A 16 9.50 -19.07 7.42
N ALA A 17 10.43 -18.27 6.88
CA ALA A 17 11.06 -18.54 5.59
C ALA A 17 11.78 -19.89 5.54
N LYS A 18 12.43 -20.30 6.64
CA LYS A 18 13.22 -21.54 6.70
C LYS A 18 12.38 -22.80 6.96
N LYS A 19 11.36 -22.70 7.80
CA LYS A 19 10.62 -23.88 8.33
C LYS A 19 9.15 -23.92 7.95
N GLY A 20 8.60 -22.85 7.40
CA GLY A 20 7.16 -22.65 7.30
C GLY A 20 6.58 -21.95 8.54
N TYR A 21 5.48 -21.23 8.37
CA TYR A 21 4.77 -20.59 9.49
C TYR A 21 4.16 -21.66 10.41
N SER A 22 3.57 -22.71 9.84
CA SER A 22 2.85 -23.74 10.59
C SER A 22 3.79 -24.51 11.52
N SER A 23 4.98 -24.88 11.03
CA SER A 23 5.99 -25.65 11.76
C SER A 23 6.84 -24.82 12.72
N THR A 24 6.70 -23.49 12.73
CA THR A 24 7.43 -22.61 13.67
C THR A 24 6.61 -22.37 14.93
N SER A 25 7.17 -22.68 16.10
CA SER A 25 6.53 -22.46 17.40
C SER A 25 6.94 -21.13 18.07
N VAL A 26 6.08 -20.58 18.93
CA VAL A 26 6.41 -19.40 19.76
C VAL A 26 7.63 -19.66 20.65
N GLN A 27 7.79 -20.90 21.13
CA GLN A 27 8.92 -21.29 21.97
C GLN A 27 10.25 -21.19 21.20
N GLU A 28 10.27 -21.62 19.92
CA GLU A 28 11.45 -21.49 19.08
C GLU A 28 11.79 -20.02 18.79
N ILE A 29 10.79 -19.21 18.45
CA ILE A 29 10.98 -17.77 18.21
C ILE A 29 11.55 -17.10 19.46
N ALA A 30 10.97 -17.37 20.64
CA ALA A 30 11.43 -16.82 21.91
C ALA A 30 12.87 -17.26 22.22
N LYS A 31 13.21 -18.53 22.01
CA LYS A 31 14.56 -19.07 22.19
C LYS A 31 15.57 -18.36 21.28
N GLU A 32 15.25 -18.21 19.99
CA GLU A 32 16.12 -17.54 19.02
C GLU A 32 16.31 -16.06 19.37
N CYS A 33 15.27 -15.40 19.90
CA CYS A 33 15.33 -14.02 20.40
C CYS A 33 15.98 -13.88 21.78
N GLN A 34 16.40 -14.98 22.41
CA GLN A 34 16.94 -15.03 23.77
C GLN A 34 16.00 -14.39 24.81
N ILE A 35 14.70 -14.67 24.70
CA ILE A 35 13.66 -14.24 25.64
C ILE A 35 12.86 -15.44 26.15
N SER A 36 12.17 -15.28 27.28
CA SER A 36 11.23 -16.28 27.74
C SER A 36 9.97 -16.30 26.88
N LYS A 37 9.26 -17.44 26.85
CA LYS A 37 7.93 -17.54 26.22
C LYS A 37 6.94 -16.55 26.84
N GLY A 38 7.01 -16.33 28.16
CA GLY A 38 6.19 -15.31 28.84
C GLY A 38 6.51 -13.90 28.35
N ALA A 39 7.79 -13.56 28.16
CA ALA A 39 8.21 -12.26 27.63
C ALA A 39 7.74 -12.04 26.18
N PHE A 40 7.69 -13.08 25.35
CA PHE A 40 7.11 -12.98 24.01
C PHE A 40 5.67 -12.46 24.05
N TYR A 41 4.83 -12.99 24.96
CA TYR A 41 3.42 -12.62 25.07
C TYR A 41 3.20 -11.19 25.59
N ILE A 42 4.22 -10.52 26.13
CA ILE A 42 4.20 -9.08 26.43
C ILE A 42 4.20 -8.24 25.14
N TYR A 43 4.80 -8.76 24.06
CA TYR A 43 4.89 -8.08 22.77
C TYR A 43 3.79 -8.51 21.80
N PHE A 44 3.51 -9.81 21.71
CA PHE A 44 2.54 -10.36 20.75
C PHE A 44 1.58 -11.31 21.45
N LYS A 45 0.27 -11.04 21.33
CA LYS A 45 -0.77 -11.85 21.97
C LYS A 45 -0.84 -13.28 21.43
N SER A 46 -0.42 -13.50 20.19
CA SER A 46 -0.38 -14.82 19.56
C SER A 46 0.64 -14.87 18.41
N LYS A 47 0.82 -16.07 17.81
CA LYS A 47 1.66 -16.24 16.62
C LYS A 47 1.05 -15.56 15.38
N GLU A 48 -0.28 -15.50 15.32
CA GLU A 48 -1.06 -14.82 14.28
C GLU A 48 -0.90 -13.30 14.40
N ALA A 49 -0.94 -12.75 15.63
CA ALA A 49 -0.70 -11.32 15.85
C ALA A 49 0.74 -10.91 15.45
N LEU A 50 1.70 -11.81 15.66
CA LEU A 50 3.05 -11.65 15.15
C LEU A 50 3.10 -11.70 13.63
N LEU A 51 2.42 -12.66 12.98
CA LEU A 51 2.34 -12.74 11.52
C LEU A 51 1.76 -11.46 10.92
N LEU A 52 0.66 -10.94 11.47
CA LEU A 52 0.09 -9.67 11.04
C LEU A 52 1.09 -8.52 11.18
N SER A 53 1.84 -8.50 12.28
CA SER A 53 2.90 -7.49 12.51
C SER A 53 4.06 -7.62 11.51
N VAL A 54 4.43 -8.85 11.13
CA VAL A 54 5.42 -9.13 10.07
C VAL A 54 4.93 -8.59 8.72
N LEU A 55 3.67 -8.86 8.36
CA LEU A 55 3.06 -8.36 7.13
C LEU A 55 3.01 -6.82 7.09
N HIS A 56 2.62 -6.18 8.20
CA HIS A 56 2.66 -4.72 8.35
C HIS A 56 4.08 -4.16 8.20
N TYR A 57 5.06 -4.79 8.83
CA TYR A 57 6.45 -4.35 8.77
C TYR A 57 6.98 -4.33 7.33
N TYR A 58 6.72 -5.38 6.56
CA TYR A 58 7.10 -5.44 5.16
C TYR A 58 6.43 -4.37 4.33
N TYR A 59 5.12 -4.26 4.48
CA TYR A 59 4.37 -3.29 3.71
C TYR A 59 4.79 -1.85 3.99
N ASP A 60 4.96 -1.49 5.25
CA ASP A 60 5.35 -0.14 5.64
C ASP A 60 6.74 0.22 5.06
N LYS A 61 7.66 -0.75 4.99
CA LYS A 61 8.99 -0.58 4.41
C LYS A 61 8.90 -0.27 2.91
N ILE A 62 8.16 -1.08 2.13
CA ILE A 62 8.02 -0.86 0.69
C ILE A 62 7.23 0.42 0.39
N PHE A 63 6.13 0.65 1.10
CA PHE A 63 5.29 1.83 0.94
C PHE A 63 6.07 3.12 1.16
N THR A 64 6.92 3.17 2.19
CA THR A 64 7.79 4.33 2.45
C THR A 64 8.76 4.60 1.29
N ARG A 65 9.35 3.55 0.68
CA ARG A 65 10.24 3.70 -0.48
C ARG A 65 9.49 4.25 -1.69
N ILE A 66 8.30 3.71 -1.96
CA ILE A 66 7.43 4.14 -3.07
C ILE A 66 7.03 5.61 -2.93
N GLN A 67 6.65 6.04 -1.73
CA GLN A 67 6.27 7.44 -1.48
C GLN A 67 7.43 8.41 -1.67
N LYS A 68 8.63 8.02 -1.23
CA LYS A 68 9.83 8.83 -1.45
C LYS A 68 10.07 9.08 -2.94
N ILE A 69 9.91 8.05 -3.78
CA ILE A 69 10.04 8.16 -5.25
C ILE A 69 9.04 9.17 -5.83
N GLN A 70 7.78 9.17 -5.35
CA GLN A 70 6.78 10.14 -5.81
C GLN A 70 7.13 11.59 -5.47
N THR A 71 7.83 11.83 -4.35
CA THR A 71 8.17 13.18 -3.89
C THR A 71 9.44 13.77 -4.49
N GLU A 72 10.32 12.93 -5.04
CA GLU A 72 11.66 13.32 -5.50
C GLU A 72 11.79 13.42 -7.02
N ASN A 73 10.69 13.20 -7.76
CA ASN A 73 10.74 13.09 -9.22
C ASN A 73 9.46 13.62 -9.87
N ASP A 74 9.63 14.46 -10.88
CA ASP A 74 8.54 15.15 -11.56
C ASP A 74 8.05 14.42 -12.82
N ASN A 75 8.79 13.42 -13.32
CA ASN A 75 8.40 12.67 -14.52
C ASN A 75 7.57 11.43 -14.15
N PRO A 76 6.24 11.38 -14.47
CA PRO A 76 5.38 10.25 -14.08
C PRO A 76 5.85 8.90 -14.59
N ARG A 77 6.44 8.85 -15.79
CA ARG A 77 6.95 7.60 -16.37
C ARG A 77 8.14 7.09 -15.56
N ASP A 78 9.10 7.96 -15.25
CA ASP A 78 10.27 7.56 -14.47
C ASP A 78 9.91 7.24 -13.01
N VAL A 79 8.90 7.93 -12.45
CA VAL A 79 8.30 7.59 -11.15
C VAL A 79 7.78 6.15 -11.19
N TYR A 80 6.95 5.80 -12.16
CA TYR A 80 6.38 4.45 -12.23
C TYR A 80 7.45 3.38 -12.48
N ARG A 81 8.43 3.66 -13.35
CA ARG A 81 9.57 2.78 -13.60
C ARG A 81 10.33 2.43 -12.32
N LYS A 82 10.68 3.46 -11.53
CA LYS A 82 11.36 3.30 -10.24
C LYS A 82 10.52 2.55 -9.24
N GLN A 83 9.20 2.79 -9.22
CA GLN A 83 8.28 2.07 -8.35
C GLN A 83 8.22 0.58 -8.70
N LEU A 84 8.12 0.20 -9.98
CA LEU A 84 8.16 -1.19 -10.43
C LEU A 84 9.45 -1.89 -10.01
N ALA A 85 10.61 -1.27 -10.28
CA ALA A 85 11.91 -1.82 -9.87
C ALA A 85 11.99 -2.04 -8.35
N VAL A 86 11.58 -1.05 -7.56
CA VAL A 86 11.56 -1.14 -6.09
C VAL A 86 10.59 -2.21 -5.58
N PHE A 87 9.48 -2.43 -6.28
CA PHE A 87 8.53 -3.50 -5.97
C PHE A 87 9.15 -4.88 -6.23
N PHE A 88 9.79 -5.08 -7.39
CA PHE A 88 10.48 -6.32 -7.71
C PHE A 88 11.64 -6.62 -6.76
N GLU A 89 12.47 -5.61 -6.45
CA GLU A 89 13.54 -5.72 -5.47
C GLU A 89 13.01 -6.21 -4.12
N ASN A 90 11.91 -5.61 -3.64
CA ASN A 90 11.33 -5.97 -2.36
C ASN A 90 10.78 -7.40 -2.33
N ILE A 91 10.16 -7.85 -3.41
CA ILE A 91 9.70 -9.24 -3.53
C ILE A 91 10.90 -10.20 -3.51
N LEU A 92 11.97 -9.90 -4.24
CA LEU A 92 13.14 -10.78 -4.32
C LEU A 92 13.98 -10.79 -3.04
N GLU A 93 14.11 -9.65 -2.34
CA GLU A 93 14.71 -9.55 -1.00
C GLU A 93 14.03 -10.48 0.02
N HIS A 94 12.77 -10.83 -0.22
CA HIS A 94 11.92 -11.58 0.69
C HIS A 94 11.37 -12.87 0.06
N LYS A 95 11.99 -13.34 -1.03
CA LYS A 95 11.48 -14.45 -1.85
C LYS A 95 11.24 -15.72 -1.05
N GLU A 96 12.02 -16.02 -0.02
CA GLU A 96 11.84 -17.23 0.79
C GLU A 96 10.56 -17.14 1.65
N PHE A 97 10.27 -15.96 2.19
CA PHE A 97 9.02 -15.70 2.91
C PHE A 97 7.81 -15.73 1.96
N ILE A 98 7.96 -15.13 0.78
CA ILE A 98 6.92 -15.13 -0.25
C ILE A 98 6.68 -16.55 -0.79
N THR A 99 7.73 -17.32 -1.07
CA THR A 99 7.65 -18.72 -1.50
C THR A 99 6.97 -19.59 -0.45
N MET A 100 7.28 -19.38 0.83
CA MET A 100 6.58 -20.04 1.92
C MET A 100 5.09 -19.71 1.91
N GLN A 101 4.72 -18.44 1.74
CA GLN A 101 3.31 -18.01 1.66
C GLN A 101 2.56 -18.68 0.48
N PHE A 102 3.20 -18.86 -0.67
CA PHE A 102 2.58 -19.52 -1.83
C PHE A 102 2.47 -21.04 -1.66
N ASN A 103 3.44 -21.67 -1.01
CA ASN A 103 3.48 -23.12 -0.83
C ASN A 103 2.62 -23.61 0.36
N GLU A 104 2.48 -22.81 1.43
CA GLU A 104 1.55 -23.11 2.52
C GLU A 104 0.12 -22.70 2.13
N ARG A 105 -0.68 -23.66 1.67
CA ARG A 105 -2.14 -23.51 1.45
C ARG A 105 -2.94 -23.16 2.73
N SER A 106 -2.29 -22.92 3.87
CA SER A 106 -2.86 -22.98 5.22
C SER A 106 -2.29 -21.95 6.19
N LEU A 107 -1.86 -20.76 5.72
CA LEU A 107 -1.76 -19.63 6.65
C LEU A 107 -3.13 -19.48 7.33
N PRO A 108 -3.19 -19.27 8.66
CA PRO A 108 -4.46 -19.02 9.33
C PRO A 108 -5.01 -17.69 8.81
N ILE A 109 -5.90 -17.77 7.83
CA ILE A 109 -6.63 -16.62 7.32
C ILE A 109 -7.71 -16.32 8.36
N ASN A 110 -7.35 -15.50 9.34
CA ASN A 110 -8.35 -14.83 10.15
C ASN A 110 -8.79 -13.53 9.45
N GLU A 111 -9.89 -12.97 9.91
CA GLU A 111 -10.47 -11.76 9.30
C GLU A 111 -9.48 -10.58 9.25
N GLU A 112 -8.57 -10.48 10.22
CA GLU A 112 -7.57 -9.41 10.26
C GLU A 112 -6.53 -9.53 9.14
N ILE A 113 -6.00 -10.74 8.92
CA ILE A 113 -5.03 -11.02 7.86
C ILE A 113 -5.70 -10.90 6.48
N GLU A 114 -6.93 -11.38 6.33
CA GLU A 114 -7.70 -11.22 5.09
C GLU A 114 -7.97 -9.75 4.78
N SER A 115 -8.43 -8.99 5.77
CA SER A 115 -8.68 -7.55 5.65
C SER A 115 -7.40 -6.80 5.30
N PHE A 116 -6.29 -7.16 5.92
CA PHE A 116 -4.98 -6.61 5.59
C PHE A 116 -4.61 -6.92 4.13
N ALA A 117 -4.64 -8.20 3.71
CA ALA A 117 -4.32 -8.60 2.34
C ALA A 117 -5.22 -7.92 1.30
N LYS A 118 -6.52 -7.77 1.59
CA LYS A 118 -7.45 -7.03 0.74
C LYS A 118 -7.06 -5.56 0.64
N LYS A 119 -6.80 -4.90 1.77
CA LYS A 119 -6.36 -3.49 1.81
C LYS A 119 -5.08 -3.28 1.00
N MET A 120 -4.13 -4.19 1.13
CA MET A 120 -2.85 -4.22 0.41
C MET A 120 -3.04 -4.31 -1.10
N ARG A 121 -3.84 -5.28 -1.54
CA ARG A 121 -4.16 -5.49 -2.96
C ARG A 121 -4.85 -4.27 -3.55
N THR A 122 -5.91 -3.78 -2.90
CA THR A 122 -6.65 -2.60 -3.33
C THR A 122 -5.73 -1.38 -3.40
N THR A 123 -4.84 -1.18 -2.43
CA THR A 123 -3.87 -0.08 -2.46
C THR A 123 -2.93 -0.16 -3.66
N THR A 124 -2.37 -1.35 -3.90
CA THR A 124 -1.39 -1.57 -4.97
C THR A 124 -2.04 -1.32 -6.34
N LEU A 125 -3.22 -1.89 -6.58
CA LEU A 125 -3.97 -1.68 -7.83
C LEU A 125 -4.26 -0.19 -8.09
N LYS A 126 -4.68 0.54 -7.06
CA LYS A 126 -4.95 1.98 -7.17
C LYS A 126 -3.70 2.79 -7.52
N LEU A 127 -2.55 2.43 -6.94
CA LEU A 127 -1.28 3.06 -7.28
C LEU A 127 -0.92 2.82 -8.75
N HIS A 128 -1.05 1.59 -9.25
CA HIS A 128 -0.81 1.28 -10.66
C HIS A 128 -1.72 2.08 -11.59
N MET A 129 -3.03 2.11 -11.32
CA MET A 129 -4.00 2.88 -12.12
C MET A 129 -3.69 4.37 -12.11
N GLU A 130 -3.33 4.94 -10.96
CA GLU A 130 -2.94 6.35 -10.88
C GLU A 130 -1.67 6.64 -11.68
N ASN A 131 -0.66 5.77 -11.63
CA ASN A 131 0.53 5.93 -12.46
C ASN A 131 0.20 5.87 -13.96
N ILE A 132 -0.65 4.92 -14.39
CA ILE A 132 -1.13 4.82 -15.78
C ILE A 132 -1.81 6.13 -16.19
N ARG A 133 -2.73 6.64 -15.36
CA ARG A 133 -3.43 7.90 -15.59
C ARG A 133 -2.49 9.11 -15.67
N GLN A 134 -1.45 9.16 -14.84
CA GLN A 134 -0.48 10.25 -14.87
C GLN A 134 0.40 10.22 -16.13
N ILE A 135 0.66 9.05 -16.71
CA ILE A 135 1.47 8.91 -17.93
C ILE A 135 0.66 9.25 -19.19
N TYR A 136 -0.55 8.68 -19.32
CA TYR A 136 -1.31 8.76 -20.58
C TYR A 136 -2.44 9.81 -20.54
N GLY A 137 -2.67 10.47 -19.41
CA GLY A 137 -3.70 11.50 -19.26
C GLY A 137 -5.09 10.93 -18.97
N LYS A 138 -6.13 11.76 -19.12
CA LYS A 138 -7.50 11.39 -18.72
C LYS A 138 -8.19 10.43 -19.67
N ASP A 139 -7.79 10.42 -20.94
CA ASP A 139 -8.46 9.60 -21.96
C ASP A 139 -8.18 8.10 -21.75
N ILE A 140 -7.13 7.76 -20.99
CA ILE A 140 -6.84 6.37 -20.61
C ILE A 140 -7.74 5.85 -19.48
N GLU A 141 -8.46 6.74 -18.77
CA GLU A 141 -9.19 6.39 -17.55
C GLU A 141 -10.03 5.11 -17.74
N PRO A 142 -10.89 5.00 -18.77
CA PRO A 142 -11.76 3.82 -18.97
C PRO A 142 -11.00 2.48 -19.06
N TYR A 143 -9.73 2.54 -19.49
CA TYR A 143 -8.86 1.39 -19.74
C TYR A 143 -7.90 1.09 -18.59
N SER A 144 -7.81 1.98 -17.60
CA SER A 144 -6.80 1.93 -16.55
C SER A 144 -6.84 0.64 -15.72
N ALA A 145 -8.03 0.10 -15.45
CA ALA A 145 -8.20 -1.16 -14.73
C ALA A 145 -7.67 -2.35 -15.54
N GLU A 146 -8.04 -2.44 -16.81
CA GLU A 146 -7.59 -3.52 -17.70
C GLU A 146 -6.08 -3.48 -17.95
N LEU A 147 -5.53 -2.30 -18.25
CA LEU A 147 -4.08 -2.11 -18.39
C LEU A 147 -3.33 -2.45 -17.10
N CYS A 148 -3.90 -2.12 -15.93
CA CYS A 148 -3.37 -2.52 -14.62
C CYS A 148 -3.35 -4.05 -14.46
N PHE A 149 -4.38 -4.77 -14.89
CA PHE A 149 -4.35 -6.24 -14.85
C PHE A 149 -3.37 -6.85 -15.84
N MET A 150 -3.24 -6.29 -17.04
CA MET A 150 -2.28 -6.75 -18.04
C MET A 150 -0.83 -6.60 -17.54
N ILE A 151 -0.48 -5.42 -17.00
CA ILE A 151 0.87 -5.18 -16.47
C ILE A 151 1.18 -6.04 -15.25
N ASN A 152 0.19 -6.27 -14.37
CA ASN A 152 0.34 -7.17 -13.22
C ASN A 152 0.54 -8.62 -13.68
N GLY A 153 -0.28 -9.10 -14.63
CA GLY A 153 -0.13 -10.45 -15.17
C GLY A 153 1.23 -10.68 -15.84
N MET A 154 1.73 -9.70 -16.60
CA MET A 154 3.09 -9.75 -17.14
C MET A 154 4.14 -9.79 -16.03
N SER A 155 3.99 -8.94 -15.00
CA SER A 155 4.91 -8.89 -13.86
C SER A 155 4.96 -10.20 -13.08
N ASP A 156 3.80 -10.81 -12.84
CA ASP A 156 3.66 -12.08 -12.11
C ASP A 156 4.44 -13.20 -12.80
N VAL A 157 4.36 -13.29 -14.14
CA VAL A 157 5.13 -14.28 -14.91
C VAL A 157 6.64 -14.11 -14.70
N TYR A 158 7.16 -12.88 -14.79
CA TYR A 158 8.60 -12.66 -14.57
C TYR A 158 9.03 -12.93 -13.13
N LEU A 159 8.20 -12.56 -12.15
CA LEU A 159 8.44 -12.87 -10.74
C LEU A 159 8.46 -14.39 -10.51
N GLU A 160 7.55 -15.14 -11.12
CA GLU A 160 7.52 -16.60 -11.04
C GLU A 160 8.82 -17.21 -11.59
N LEU A 161 9.30 -16.74 -12.75
CA LEU A 161 10.57 -17.18 -13.33
C LEU A 161 11.76 -16.93 -12.38
N MET A 162 11.77 -15.80 -11.66
CA MET A 162 12.87 -15.46 -10.74
C MET A 162 12.77 -16.20 -9.40
N ILE A 163 11.56 -16.41 -8.89
CA ILE A 163 11.32 -17.00 -7.57
C ILE A 163 11.34 -18.52 -7.63
N LEU A 164 10.55 -19.12 -8.53
CA LEU A 164 10.35 -20.56 -8.63
C LEU A 164 11.37 -21.24 -9.54
N LEU A 165 11.75 -20.59 -10.64
CA LEU A 165 12.72 -21.15 -11.60
C LEU A 165 14.14 -20.60 -11.43
N HIS A 166 14.34 -19.68 -10.47
CA HIS A 166 15.64 -19.12 -10.10
C HIS A 166 16.41 -18.45 -11.25
N HIS A 167 15.70 -17.94 -12.25
CA HIS A 167 16.31 -17.13 -13.30
C HIS A 167 16.73 -15.75 -12.76
N SER A 168 17.82 -15.21 -13.30
CA SER A 168 18.27 -13.86 -13.00
C SER A 168 17.83 -12.91 -14.11
N ILE A 169 17.10 -11.86 -13.74
CA ILE A 169 16.65 -10.80 -14.64
C ILE A 169 17.03 -9.47 -13.99
N ASP A 170 17.57 -8.54 -14.78
CA ASP A 170 17.82 -7.17 -14.31
C ASP A 170 16.48 -6.45 -14.11
N LEU A 171 16.26 -5.95 -12.89
CA LEU A 171 14.97 -5.40 -12.46
C LEU A 171 14.68 -4.03 -13.07
N HIS A 172 15.72 -3.26 -13.40
CA HIS A 172 15.56 -2.00 -14.10
C HIS A 172 15.20 -2.24 -15.56
N LEU A 173 15.89 -3.17 -16.23
CA LEU A 173 15.55 -3.58 -17.60
C LEU A 173 14.15 -4.18 -17.68
N LEU A 174 13.74 -4.97 -16.68
CA LEU A 174 12.37 -5.51 -16.60
C LEU A 174 11.35 -4.38 -16.46
N ALA A 175 11.58 -3.41 -15.56
CA ALA A 175 10.68 -2.27 -15.39
C ALA A 175 10.56 -1.44 -16.68
N ASP A 176 11.67 -1.18 -17.37
CA ASP A 176 11.67 -0.50 -18.67
C ASP A 176 10.89 -1.29 -19.73
N HIS A 177 11.13 -2.60 -19.80
CA HIS A 177 10.44 -3.48 -20.73
C HIS A 177 8.93 -3.47 -20.52
N LEU A 178 8.48 -3.61 -19.27
CA LEU A 178 7.07 -3.59 -18.90
C LEU A 178 6.40 -2.25 -19.24
N LEU A 179 7.06 -1.12 -19.00
CA LEU A 179 6.52 0.19 -19.40
C LEU A 179 6.43 0.36 -20.92
N ASN A 180 7.41 -0.16 -21.67
CA ASN A 180 7.32 -0.15 -23.13
C ASN A 180 6.16 -1.04 -23.63
N ARG A 181 5.82 -2.14 -22.94
CA ARG A 181 4.61 -2.92 -23.26
C ARG A 181 3.34 -2.16 -22.94
N LEU A 182 3.32 -1.45 -21.81
CA LEU A 182 2.21 -0.61 -21.41
C LEU A 182 1.93 0.51 -22.42
N ASP A 183 2.98 1.13 -22.99
CA ASP A 183 2.83 2.14 -24.04
C ASP A 183 2.12 1.58 -25.27
N ASP A 184 2.62 0.45 -25.78
CA ASP A 184 2.06 -0.19 -26.98
C ASP A 184 0.59 -0.61 -26.75
N LEU A 185 0.28 -1.11 -25.55
CA LEU A 185 -1.09 -1.47 -25.17
C LEU A 185 -1.99 -0.24 -25.10
N ALA A 186 -1.54 0.82 -24.41
CA ALA A 186 -2.30 2.05 -24.26
C ALA A 186 -2.55 2.72 -25.62
N GLU A 187 -1.51 2.88 -26.45
CA GLU A 187 -1.63 3.43 -27.80
C GLU A 187 -2.59 2.58 -28.65
N GLY A 188 -2.43 1.25 -28.63
CA GLY A 188 -3.25 0.33 -29.40
C GLY A 188 -4.73 0.41 -29.05
N ILE A 189 -5.06 0.35 -27.76
CA ILE A 189 -6.44 0.40 -27.23
C ILE A 189 -7.09 1.74 -27.57
N MET A 190 -6.39 2.86 -27.32
CA MET A 190 -6.91 4.20 -27.61
C MET A 190 -7.13 4.42 -29.11
N LYS A 191 -6.17 4.01 -29.96
CA LYS A 191 -6.26 4.17 -31.41
C LYS A 191 -7.42 3.38 -32.02
N ARG A 192 -7.70 2.19 -31.47
CA ARG A 192 -8.80 1.33 -31.93
C ARG A 192 -10.13 1.66 -31.25
N ASN A 193 -10.13 2.56 -30.26
CA ASN A 193 -11.28 2.88 -29.42
C ASN A 193 -11.96 1.59 -28.90
N GLU A 194 -11.13 0.66 -28.41
CA GLU A 194 -11.64 -0.62 -27.91
C GLU A 194 -12.57 -0.40 -26.73
N MET A 195 -13.48 -1.34 -26.50
CA MET A 195 -14.28 -1.37 -25.28
C MET A 195 -13.52 -2.19 -24.26
N PRO A 196 -13.28 -1.69 -23.03
CA PRO A 196 -12.53 -2.45 -22.04
C PRO A 196 -13.30 -3.72 -21.68
N LEU A 197 -12.60 -4.85 -21.62
CA LEU A 197 -13.18 -6.12 -21.16
C LEU A 197 -13.45 -6.12 -19.67
N ILE A 198 -12.69 -5.30 -18.92
CA ILE A 198 -12.86 -5.09 -17.49
C ILE A 198 -12.94 -3.59 -17.27
N SER A 199 -14.16 -3.08 -17.10
CA SER A 199 -14.34 -1.67 -16.76
C SER A 199 -13.87 -1.38 -15.33
N ILE A 200 -13.64 -0.11 -15.01
CA ILE A 200 -13.32 0.30 -13.63
C ILE A 200 -14.47 -0.02 -12.68
N GLU A 201 -15.72 0.15 -13.12
CA GLU A 201 -16.90 -0.20 -12.33
C GLU A 201 -17.00 -1.71 -12.06
N GLU A 202 -16.58 -2.54 -13.00
CA GLU A 202 -16.53 -4.00 -12.81
C GLU A 202 -15.42 -4.39 -11.86
N ALA A 203 -14.23 -3.82 -12.05
CA ALA A 203 -13.12 -4.02 -11.14
C ALA A 203 -13.48 -3.53 -9.72
N ASP A 204 -14.20 -2.40 -9.59
CA ASP A 204 -14.66 -1.83 -8.31
C ASP A 204 -15.52 -2.83 -7.52
N LYS A 205 -16.33 -3.63 -8.21
CA LYS A 205 -17.16 -4.67 -7.58
C LYS A 205 -16.30 -5.79 -6.99
N TRP A 206 -15.20 -6.14 -7.64
CA TRP A 206 -14.30 -7.22 -7.18
C TRP A 206 -13.34 -6.77 -6.09
N PHE A 207 -12.86 -5.53 -6.16
CA PHE A 207 -11.73 -5.06 -5.36
C PHE A 207 -12.04 -3.86 -4.45
N GLY A 208 -13.28 -3.36 -4.48
CA GLY A 208 -13.71 -2.13 -3.82
C GLY A 208 -13.34 -0.87 -4.62
N PRO A 209 -13.87 0.32 -4.24
CA PRO A 209 -13.81 1.51 -5.06
C PRO A 209 -12.38 2.02 -5.29
N PHE A 210 -11.90 2.07 -6.54
CA PHE A 210 -10.57 2.52 -6.98
C PHE A 210 -10.32 4.02 -6.73
N TYR A 211 -11.36 4.85 -6.81
CA TYR A 211 -11.26 6.31 -6.75
C TYR A 211 -11.07 6.95 -5.35
N THR A 212 -11.12 6.16 -4.28
CA THR A 212 -11.14 6.68 -2.89
C THR A 212 -9.79 6.61 -2.16
N PHE A 213 -8.74 6.10 -2.79
CA PHE A 213 -7.43 6.01 -2.16
C PHE A 213 -6.48 7.05 -2.72
N ASP A 214 -5.77 7.69 -1.82
CA ASP A 214 -4.65 8.56 -2.16
C ASP A 214 -3.53 8.20 -1.18
N PRO A 215 -2.46 7.53 -1.66
CA PRO A 215 -1.38 7.04 -0.80
C PRO A 215 -0.79 8.18 0.07
N LEU A 216 -0.69 9.38 -0.49
CA LEU A 216 -0.13 10.53 0.19
C LEU A 216 -1.10 11.03 1.28
N LYS A 217 -2.41 10.99 1.08
CA LYS A 217 -3.40 11.29 2.13
C LYS A 217 -3.32 10.29 3.29
N GLU A 218 -3.22 9.01 2.98
CA GLU A 218 -3.14 7.95 3.98
C GLU A 218 -1.85 8.04 4.80
N ALA A 219 -0.71 8.35 4.16
CA ALA A 219 0.52 8.58 4.89
C ALA A 219 0.47 9.83 5.77
N LEU A 220 -0.10 10.93 5.28
CA LEU A 220 -0.28 12.13 6.08
C LEU A 220 -1.19 11.84 7.29
N LEU A 221 -2.29 11.10 7.11
CA LEU A 221 -3.14 10.64 8.21
C LEU A 221 -2.38 9.76 9.20
N LYS A 222 -1.60 8.80 8.72
CA LYS A 222 -0.79 7.90 9.55
C LYS A 222 0.30 8.67 10.31
N GLU A 223 1.00 9.58 9.65
CA GLU A 223 2.01 10.45 10.24
C GLU A 223 1.39 11.31 11.34
N MET A 224 0.21 11.90 11.10
CA MET A 224 -0.51 12.67 12.11
C MET A 224 -0.88 11.83 13.33
N ARG A 225 -1.36 10.60 13.15
CA ARG A 225 -1.65 9.68 14.28
C ARG A 225 -0.39 9.35 15.08
N ILE A 226 0.71 9.02 14.40
CA ILE A 226 1.99 8.71 15.06
C ILE A 226 2.51 9.92 15.85
N LYS A 227 2.43 11.13 15.27
CA LYS A 227 2.85 12.36 15.94
C LYS A 227 1.95 12.70 17.13
N ALA A 228 0.64 12.50 17.01
CA ALA A 228 -0.29 12.68 18.11
C ALA A 228 0.06 11.74 19.28
N ASP A 229 0.19 10.43 19.00
CA ASP A 229 0.55 9.45 20.03
C ASP A 229 1.89 9.77 20.69
N LYS A 230 2.89 10.17 19.89
CA LYS A 230 4.20 10.57 20.43
C LYS A 230 4.13 11.82 21.29
N ARG A 231 3.39 12.86 20.87
CA ARG A 231 3.25 14.14 21.59
C ARG A 231 2.54 13.97 22.92
N TYR A 232 1.56 13.07 22.97
CA TYR A 232 0.68 12.86 24.12
C TYR A 232 0.91 11.52 24.84
N GLN A 233 2.08 10.89 24.64
CA GLN A 233 2.49 9.66 25.32
C GLN A 233 1.45 8.52 25.24
N GLY A 234 0.78 8.40 24.09
CA GLY A 234 -0.25 7.39 23.83
C GLY A 234 -1.66 7.76 24.31
N ALA A 235 -1.88 8.97 24.82
CA ALA A 235 -3.20 9.47 25.22
C ALA A 235 -3.52 10.85 24.60
N PRO A 236 -3.72 10.94 23.26
CA PRO A 236 -4.10 12.20 22.63
C PRO A 236 -5.45 12.72 23.14
N PRO A 237 -5.68 14.05 23.11
CA PRO A 237 -6.98 14.63 23.43
C PRO A 237 -8.12 13.95 22.65
N SER A 238 -9.27 13.77 23.30
CA SER A 238 -10.44 13.11 22.71
C SER A 238 -10.84 13.76 21.39
N ASP A 239 -10.92 15.09 21.36
CA ASP A 239 -11.34 15.88 20.20
C ASP A 239 -10.38 15.71 19.00
N LEU A 240 -9.07 15.55 19.27
CA LEU A 240 -8.08 15.27 18.24
C LEU A 240 -8.26 13.86 17.66
N THR A 241 -8.43 12.88 18.55
CA THR A 241 -8.65 11.48 18.17
C THR A 241 -9.91 11.33 17.33
N GLU A 242 -10.98 12.01 17.74
CA GLU A 242 -12.25 12.06 17.02
C GLU A 242 -12.10 12.77 15.67
N SER A 243 -11.44 13.93 15.64
CA SER A 243 -11.23 14.69 14.39
C SER A 243 -10.43 13.89 13.36
N LEU A 244 -9.36 13.20 13.78
CA LEU A 244 -8.60 12.30 12.91
C LEU A 244 -9.44 11.10 12.44
N GLY A 245 -10.28 10.54 13.31
CA GLY A 245 -11.18 9.44 12.97
C GLY A 245 -12.26 9.83 11.97
N ILE A 246 -12.89 11.00 12.14
CA ILE A 246 -13.91 11.52 11.22
C ILE A 246 -13.27 11.88 9.88
N LEU A 247 -12.11 12.54 9.88
CA LEU A 247 -11.40 12.89 8.66
C LEU A 247 -11.04 11.65 7.83
N ASP A 248 -10.50 10.61 8.46
CA ASP A 248 -10.17 9.33 7.83
C ASP A 248 -11.41 8.66 7.20
N LYS A 249 -12.52 8.59 7.95
CA LYS A 249 -13.79 8.06 7.44
C LYS A 249 -14.34 8.87 6.26
N GLU A 250 -14.25 10.20 6.32
CA GLU A 250 -14.79 11.06 5.25
C GLU A 250 -13.94 10.98 3.98
N LEU A 251 -12.61 10.91 4.09
CA LEU A 251 -11.69 10.80 2.95
C LEU A 251 -11.83 9.49 2.17
N ARG A 252 -12.38 8.43 2.79
CA ARG A 252 -12.63 7.14 2.16
C ARG A 252 -13.95 7.05 1.39
N LYS A 253 -14.80 8.09 1.45
CA LYS A 253 -16.09 8.10 0.75
C LYS A 253 -15.91 8.39 -0.73
N GLN A 254 -16.78 7.79 -1.56
CA GLN A 254 -16.85 8.06 -3.00
C GLN A 254 -17.18 9.54 -3.29
N LYS A 255 -18.05 10.14 -2.49
CA LYS A 255 -18.40 11.57 -2.52
C LYS A 255 -18.14 12.18 -1.13
N PRO A 256 -16.89 12.59 -0.83
CA PRO A 256 -16.57 13.19 0.46
C PRO A 256 -17.20 14.58 0.60
N ARG A 257 -17.69 14.90 1.79
CA ARG A 257 -18.27 16.22 2.07
C ARG A 257 -17.15 17.19 2.42
N ASN A 258 -16.86 18.12 1.50
CA ASN A 258 -15.80 19.12 1.67
C ASN A 258 -15.94 19.96 2.94
N ALA A 259 -17.16 20.26 3.40
CA ALA A 259 -17.39 20.99 4.65
C ALA A 259 -16.84 20.23 5.87
N ILE A 260 -17.06 18.91 5.94
CA ILE A 260 -16.57 18.08 7.04
C ILE A 260 -15.06 17.97 7.01
N ILE A 261 -14.48 17.72 5.83
CA ILE A 261 -13.03 17.68 5.64
C ILE A 261 -12.36 18.99 6.09
N LYS A 262 -12.89 20.13 5.64
CA LYS A 262 -12.38 21.46 6.03
C LYS A 262 -12.49 21.68 7.54
N GLY A 263 -13.62 21.31 8.15
CA GLY A 263 -13.83 21.41 9.60
C GLY A 263 -12.85 20.55 10.39
N MET A 264 -12.68 19.28 10.03
CA MET A 264 -11.73 18.40 10.74
C MET A 264 -10.28 18.86 10.56
N LEU A 265 -9.90 19.30 9.36
CA LEU A 265 -8.55 19.85 9.13
C LEU A 265 -8.33 21.15 9.90
N TYR A 266 -9.35 21.98 10.10
CA TYR A 266 -9.28 23.15 10.95
C TYR A 266 -9.02 22.75 12.41
N ASN A 267 -9.81 21.82 12.96
CA ASN A 267 -9.62 21.31 14.32
C ASN A 267 -8.22 20.72 14.52
N ILE A 268 -7.70 19.95 13.54
CA ILE A 268 -6.37 19.34 13.64
C ILE A 268 -5.25 20.39 13.58
N LYS A 269 -5.44 21.50 12.86
CA LYS A 269 -4.44 22.57 12.74
C LYS A 269 -4.19 23.34 14.03
N GLU A 270 -5.15 23.34 14.96
CA GLU A 270 -4.99 23.93 16.30
C GLU A 270 -3.90 23.21 17.12
N TYR A 271 -3.56 21.98 16.74
CA TYR A 271 -2.49 21.21 17.37
C TYR A 271 -1.17 21.45 16.64
N GLU A 272 -0.30 22.26 17.26
CA GLU A 272 1.01 22.66 16.71
C GLU A 272 1.84 21.49 16.17
N ALA A 273 1.80 20.33 16.86
CA ALA A 273 2.53 19.12 16.47
C ALA A 273 2.09 18.50 15.13
N LEU A 274 0.91 18.87 14.61
CA LEU A 274 0.27 18.28 13.44
C LEU A 274 0.01 19.29 12.32
N GLN A 275 0.25 20.57 12.59
CA GLN A 275 -0.11 21.68 11.71
C GLN A 275 0.50 21.52 10.31
N LYS A 276 1.76 21.07 10.24
CA LYS A 276 2.48 20.84 8.97
C LYS A 276 1.79 19.80 8.09
N GLU A 277 1.41 18.66 8.65
CA GLU A 277 0.78 17.57 7.90
C GLU A 277 -0.66 17.93 7.52
N ALA A 278 -1.38 18.61 8.40
CA ALA A 278 -2.73 19.10 8.13
C ALA A 278 -2.74 20.16 7.00
N VAL A 279 -1.72 21.01 6.93
CA VAL A 279 -1.55 21.97 5.81
C VAL A 279 -1.25 21.24 4.51
N LYS A 280 -0.29 20.30 4.49
CA LYS A 280 0.02 19.49 3.30
C LYS A 280 -1.20 18.73 2.80
N LEU A 281 -1.97 18.12 3.70
CA LEU A 281 -3.18 17.39 3.34
C LEU A 281 -4.24 18.34 2.75
N ALA A 282 -4.41 19.54 3.31
CA ALA A 282 -5.31 20.54 2.77
C ALA A 282 -4.91 21.02 1.36
N GLU A 283 -3.61 21.23 1.11
CA GLU A 283 -3.09 21.63 -0.21
C GLU A 283 -3.31 20.53 -1.24
N LEU A 284 -3.06 19.28 -0.86
CA LEU A 284 -3.27 18.13 -1.72
C LEU A 284 -4.75 17.96 -2.10
N LEU A 285 -5.66 18.25 -1.17
CA LEU A 285 -7.10 18.24 -1.42
C LEU A 285 -7.56 19.40 -2.31
N ARG A 286 -6.82 20.51 -2.37
CA ARG A 286 -7.08 21.65 -3.28
C ARG A 286 -6.55 21.43 -4.71
N LYS A 287 -5.51 20.61 -4.89
CA LYS A 287 -4.91 20.34 -6.21
C LYS A 287 -5.73 19.41 -7.11
N LYS A 288 -6.79 18.77 -6.61
CA LYS A 288 -7.79 18.14 -7.49
C LYS A 288 -8.64 19.25 -8.11
N PRO A 289 -8.69 19.42 -9.44
CA PRO A 289 -9.63 20.35 -10.04
C PRO A 289 -11.03 19.93 -9.61
N GLU A 290 -11.79 20.90 -9.09
CA GLU A 290 -13.23 20.77 -8.95
C GLU A 290 -13.74 20.23 -10.29
N THR A 291 -14.36 19.05 -10.27
CA THR A 291 -15.24 18.63 -11.35
C THR A 291 -16.20 19.78 -11.56
N ASN A 292 -16.04 20.50 -12.68
CA ASN A 292 -16.93 21.57 -13.12
C ASN A 292 -18.34 20.99 -13.28
N ASP A 293 -19.08 20.99 -12.18
CA ASP A 293 -20.51 20.71 -12.11
C ASP A 293 -21.28 22.01 -12.46
N GLN A 294 -20.92 22.58 -13.62
CA GLN A 294 -21.59 23.70 -14.24
C GLN A 294 -21.63 23.50 -15.75
N ARG A 295 -22.44 22.54 -16.20
CA ARG A 295 -23.17 22.62 -17.47
C ARG A 295 -24.52 21.92 -17.34
N LEU A 296 -25.43 22.59 -16.65
CA LEU A 296 -26.87 22.49 -16.89
C LEU A 296 -27.44 23.92 -16.92
N LEU A 297 -27.32 24.53 -18.10
CA LEU A 297 -28.28 25.44 -18.71
C LEU A 297 -28.17 25.25 -20.23
#